data_AF-A0AAP3EMI1-F1
#
_entry.id   AF-A0AAP3EMI1-F1
#
_cell.length_a   1.000
_cell.length_b   1.000
_cell.length_c   1.000
_cell.angle_alpha   90.00
_cell.angle_beta   90.00
_cell.angle_gamma   90.00
#
_symmetry.space_group_name_H-M   'P 1'
#
loop_
_entity.id
_entity.type
_entity.pdbx_description
1 polymer ?
#
loop_
_entity_poly.entity_id
_entity_poly.type
_entity_poly.pdbx_seq_one_letter_code
_entity_poly.pdbx_strand_id
1 'polypeptide(L)' 'KNVTILYSIGFTVDEIAHFRNSTPNTVAAQLLNARVKLGCASVSSLKPMILLRLLLNIKEIRFGFETDCK' A
#
# COMPACT_ATOMS: atom_id res chain seq x y z
N LYS A 1 7.09 4.40 -4.83
CA LYS A 1 6.99 3.13 -4.07
C LYS A 1 6.38 3.33 -2.68
N ASN A 2 6.79 4.34 -1.89
CA ASN A 2 6.28 4.49 -0.51
C ASN A 2 4.81 4.95 -0.40
N VAL A 3 4.28 5.75 -1.35
CA VAL A 3 2.85 6.20 -1.30
C VAL A 3 1.88 5.02 -1.37
N THR A 4 2.06 4.13 -2.34
CA THR A 4 1.17 2.98 -2.56
C THR A 4 1.20 1.98 -1.40
N ILE A 5 2.38 1.79 -0.77
CA ILE A 5 2.51 0.90 0.39
C ILE A 5 1.76 1.47 1.59
N LEU A 6 2.02 2.75 1.94
CA LEU A 6 1.32 3.42 3.04
C LEU A 6 -0.21 3.42 2.83
N TYR A 7 -0.65 3.68 1.61
CA TYR A 7 -2.08 3.62 1.26
C TYR A 7 -2.68 2.22 1.44
N SER A 8 -1.92 1.16 1.10
CA SER A 8 -2.38 -0.22 1.22
C SER A 8 -2.54 -0.70 2.66
N ILE A 9 -1.75 -0.17 3.60
CA ILE A 9 -1.79 -0.53 5.02
C ILE A 9 -2.76 0.34 5.84
N GLY A 10 -3.47 1.27 5.21
CA GLY A 10 -4.60 1.97 5.82
C GLY A 10 -4.51 3.48 5.84
N PHE A 11 -3.32 4.07 5.65
CA PHE A 11 -3.16 5.53 5.72
C PHE A 11 -3.97 6.27 4.65
N THR A 12 -4.52 7.41 5.06
CA THR A 12 -5.27 8.34 4.21
C THR A 12 -4.35 9.15 3.30
N VAL A 13 -4.94 9.78 2.28
CA VAL A 13 -4.19 10.62 1.34
C VAL A 13 -3.51 11.79 2.06
N ASP A 14 -4.20 12.41 3.02
CA ASP A 14 -3.70 13.54 3.80
C ASP A 14 -2.57 13.15 4.75
N GLU A 15 -2.70 12.02 5.45
CA GLU A 15 -1.62 11.48 6.30
C GLU A 15 -0.37 11.16 5.47
N ILE A 16 -0.54 10.54 4.31
CA ILE A 16 0.58 10.23 3.41
C ILE A 16 1.21 11.52 2.88
N ALA A 17 0.40 12.53 2.54
CA ALA A 17 0.90 13.83 2.10
C ALA A 17 1.74 14.49 3.20
N HIS A 18 1.27 14.45 4.44
CA HIS A 18 1.99 14.90 5.62
C HIS A 18 3.32 14.15 5.81
N PHE A 19 3.32 12.82 5.86
CA PHE A 19 4.54 12.02 6.03
C PHE A 19 5.56 12.19 4.91
N ARG A 20 5.11 12.65 3.74
CA ARG A 20 5.95 12.77 2.54
C ARG A 20 6.31 14.21 2.19
N ASN A 21 5.96 15.18 3.04
CA ASN A 21 6.11 16.62 2.76
C ASN A 21 5.61 16.96 1.34
N SER A 22 4.40 16.48 1.01
CA SER A 22 3.79 16.64 -0.30
C SER A 22 2.36 17.14 -0.17
N THR A 23 1.67 17.34 -1.29
CA THR A 23 0.26 17.77 -1.29
C THR A 23 -0.67 16.57 -1.48
N PRO A 24 -1.90 16.60 -0.92
CA PRO A 24 -2.91 15.57 -1.16
C PRO A 24 -3.17 15.33 -2.65
N ASN A 25 -3.17 16.38 -3.46
CA ASN A 25 -3.33 16.27 -4.92
C ASN A 25 -2.20 15.47 -5.58
N THR A 26 -0.95 15.70 -5.17
CA THR A 26 0.19 14.92 -5.68
C THR A 26 0.06 13.44 -5.30
N VAL A 27 -0.34 13.16 -4.06
CA VAL A 27 -0.56 11.78 -3.58
C VAL A 27 -1.70 11.11 -4.35
N ALA A 28 -2.83 11.80 -4.53
CA ALA A 28 -3.98 11.30 -5.30
C ALA A 28 -3.61 11.01 -6.76
N ALA A 29 -2.83 11.87 -7.42
CA ALA A 29 -2.34 11.64 -8.78
C ALA A 29 -1.42 10.41 -8.87
N GLN A 30 -0.55 10.19 -7.88
CA GLN A 30 0.29 9.00 -7.81
C GLN A 30 -0.54 7.72 -7.62
N LEU A 31 -1.57 7.76 -6.77
CA LEU A 31 -2.50 6.64 -6.56
C LEU A 31 -3.32 6.35 -7.82
N LEU A 32 -3.77 7.38 -8.54
CA LEU A 32 -4.46 7.22 -9.82
C LEU A 32 -3.56 6.54 -10.86
N ASN A 33 -2.30 6.97 -10.99
CA ASN A 33 -1.34 6.33 -11.88
C ASN A 33 -1.09 4.86 -11.48
N ALA A 34 -0.98 4.58 -10.18
CA ALA A 34 -0.88 3.20 -9.69
C ALA A 34 -2.12 2.37 -10.05
N ARG A 35 -3.32 2.94 -9.94
CA ARG A 35 -4.58 2.29 -10.32
C ARG A 35 -4.60 1.89 -11.80
N VAL A 36 -4.20 2.80 -12.68
CA VAL A 36 -4.13 2.55 -14.13
C VAL A 36 -3.11 1.44 -14.43
N LYS A 37 -1.91 1.52 -13.84
CA LYS A 37 -0.85 0.52 -14.04
C LYS A 37 -1.21 -0.88 -13.53
N LEU A 38 -2.04 -0.96 -12.49
CA LEU A 38 -2.51 -2.22 -11.92
C LEU A 38 -3.82 -2.71 -12.55
N GLY A 39 -4.44 -1.94 -13.45
CA GLY A 39 -5.70 -2.31 -14.09
C GLY A 39 -6.88 -2.42 -13.12
N CYS A 40 -6.89 -1.66 -12.02
CA CYS A 40 -7.96 -1.78 -11.02
C CYS A 40 -9.27 -1.20 -11.57
N ALA A 41 -10.36 -1.96 -11.46
CA ALA A 41 -11.70 -1.57 -11.92
C ALA A 41 -12.31 -0.40 -11.11
N SER A 42 -11.87 -0.19 -9.87
CA SER A 42 -12.39 0.83 -8.96
C SER A 42 -11.32 1.38 -8.02
N VAL A 43 -11.64 2.49 -7.33
CA VAL A 43 -10.75 3.02 -6.27
C VAL A 43 -10.68 2.06 -5.07
N SER A 44 -11.80 1.42 -4.72
CA SER A 44 -11.89 0.45 -3.64
C SER A 44 -11.06 -0.82 -3.87
N SER A 45 -10.82 -1.19 -5.14
CA SER A 45 -9.96 -2.33 -5.49
C SER A 45 -8.46 -2.00 -5.47
N LEU A 46 -8.06 -0.73 -5.36
CA LEU A 46 -6.65 -0.35 -5.38
C LEU A 46 -5.87 -0.91 -4.18
N LYS A 47 -6.41 -0.76 -2.96
CA LYS A 47 -5.77 -1.27 -1.73
C LYS A 47 -5.53 -2.79 -1.79
N PRO A 48 -6.54 -3.65 -2.05
CA PRO A 48 -6.33 -5.09 -2.12
C PRO A 48 -5.41 -5.48 -3.29
N MET A 49 -5.44 -4.78 -4.42
CA MET A 49 -4.54 -5.07 -5.54
C MET A 49 -3.07 -4.76 -5.23
N ILE A 50 -2.79 -3.66 -4.53
CA ILE A 50 -1.43 -3.34 -4.08
C ILE A 50 -0.96 -4.40 -3.08
N LEU A 51 -1.81 -4.78 -2.11
CA LEU A 51 -1.48 -5.79 -1.11
C LEU A 51 -1.21 -7.16 -1.76
N LEU A 52 -2.08 -7.60 -2.68
CA LEU A 52 -1.90 -8.85 -3.43
C LEU A 52 -0.57 -8.85 -4.20
N ARG A 53 -0.23 -7.74 -4.88
CA ARG A 53 1.06 -7.62 -5.55
C ARG A 53 2.24 -7.69 -4.60
N LEU A 54 2.13 -7.10 -3.41
CA LEU A 54 3.19 -7.21 -2.40
C LEU A 54 3.36 -8.66 -1.96
N LEU A 55 2.26 -9.33 -1.59
CA LEU A 55 2.25 -10.74 -1.18
C LEU A 55 2.84 -11.68 -2.23
N LEU A 56 2.48 -11.50 -3.50
CA LEU A 56 3.02 -12.30 -4.62
C LEU A 56 4.52 -12.07 -4.88
N ASN A 57 5.08 -10.95 -4.41
CA ASN A 57 6.51 -10.64 -4.56
C ASN A 57 7.32 -10.97 -3.29
N ILE A 58 6.68 -11.42 -2.21
CA ILE A 58 7.40 -11.86 -1.01
C ILE A 58 7.93 -13.27 -1.28
N LYS A 59 9.27 -13.41 -1.22
CA LYS A 59 9.94 -14.70 -1.39
C LYS A 59 9.71 -15.66 -0.22
N GLU A 60 9.52 -15.12 0.98
CA GLU A 60 9.30 -15.89 2.20
C GLU A 60 8.55 -15.04 3.23
N ILE A 61 7.46 -15.57 3.80
CA ILE A 61 6.80 -14.99 4.97
C ILE A 61 7.12 -15.92 6.14
N ARG A 62 7.98 -15.46 7.06
CA ARG A 62 8.25 -16.18 8.32
C ARG A 62 7.28 -15.69 9.37
N PHE A 63 6.36 -16.55 9.78
CA PHE A 63 5.59 -16.35 11.00
C PHE A 63 6.42 -16.91 12.16
N GLY A 64 7.08 -16.02 12.90
CA GLY A 64 7.69 -16.37 14.16
C GLY A 64 6.59 -16.52 15.20
N PHE A 65 6.16 -17.75 15.46
CA PHE A 65 5.46 -18.06 16.69
C PHE A 65 6.55 -18.23 17.75
N GLU A 66 6.78 -17.20 18.57
CA GLU A 66 7.44 -17.40 19.85
C GLU A 66 6.54 -18.37 20.62
N THR A 67 6.89 -19.66 20.60
CA THR A 67 6.41 -20.57 21.62
C THR A 67 7.11 -20.12 22.89
N ASP A 68 6.37 -19.46 23.78
CA ASP A 68 6.76 -19.24 25.17
C ASP A 68 7.31 -20.57 25.71
N CYS A 69 8.64 -20.63 25.84
CA CYS A 69 9.33 -21.79 26.37
C CYS A 69 9.95 -21.39 27.71
N LYS A 70 9.21 -21.79 28.77
CA LYS A 70 9.52 -21.86 30.21
C LYS A 70 9.13 -20.67 31.07
#